data_AF-A0A1G0SM40-F1
#
_entry.id   AF-A0A1G0SM40-F1
#
_cell.length_a   1.000
_cell.length_b   1.000
_cell.length_c   1.000
_cell.angle_alpha   90.00
_cell.angle_beta   90.00
_cell.angle_gamma   90.00
#
_symmetry.space_group_name_H-M   'P 1'
#
loop_
_entity.id
_entity.type
_entity.pdbx_description
1 polymer ?
#
loop_
_entity_poly.entity_id
_entity_poly.type
_entity_poly.pdbx_seq_one_letter_code
_entity_poly.pdbx_strand_id
1 'polypeptide(L)'
;MHIAVRHYRIDHSSFYAQKIPVMHFFADLHAEYHQPTDDVELVRAETVEPVLQSIASIATALADAPEKPRYLVAEQSRPQGQGRGFSVWAGTIPNDAEQSNGMKISGVSPNSPAEKSGLQAGDVIVKFGKVDVRNVSDYTYAPGEYKPGDVLEIVVVRGSVQKVVNVTLVKRNR
;
A
#
# COMPACT_ATOMS: atom_id res chain seq x y z
N MET A 1 -15.97 11.12 4.68
CA MET A 1 -14.99 10.95 3.59
C MET A 1 -13.60 11.16 4.18
N HIS A 2 -12.82 10.08 4.40
CA HIS A 2 -11.52 10.17 5.07
C HIS A 2 -10.43 10.39 4.02
N ILE A 3 -9.77 11.55 4.07
CA ILE A 3 -8.61 11.89 3.23
C ILE A 3 -7.37 11.38 3.97
N ALA A 4 -6.77 10.30 3.47
CA ALA A 4 -5.50 9.79 3.98
C ALA A 4 -4.34 10.32 3.12
N VAL A 5 -3.46 11.13 3.71
CA VAL A 5 -2.20 11.57 3.12
C VAL A 5 -1.10 10.59 3.54
N ARG A 6 -0.39 9.96 2.60
CA ARG A 6 0.92 9.33 2.85
C ARG A 6 1.99 10.17 2.16
N HIS A 7 3.08 10.49 2.85
CA HIS A 7 4.25 11.17 2.29
C HIS A 7 5.09 10.22 1.43
N TYR A 8 4.56 9.79 0.29
CA TYR A 8 5.38 9.35 -0.84
C TYR A 8 5.53 10.53 -1.79
N ARG A 9 6.62 10.62 -2.58
CA ARG A 9 6.69 11.56 -3.70
C ARG A 9 5.74 11.07 -4.80
N ILE A 10 4.49 11.39 -4.60
CA ILE A 10 3.40 11.22 -5.56
C ILE A 10 3.23 12.54 -6.32
N ASP A 11 2.83 12.46 -7.57
CA ASP A 11 2.67 13.57 -8.52
C ASP A 11 1.95 14.81 -7.95
N HIS A 12 0.99 14.60 -7.06
CA HIS A 12 0.18 15.64 -6.44
C HIS A 12 0.79 16.25 -5.15
N SER A 13 1.98 15.83 -4.75
CA SER A 13 2.65 16.35 -3.53
C SER A 13 2.89 17.86 -3.57
N SER A 14 3.07 18.43 -4.76
CA SER A 14 3.28 19.86 -4.99
C SER A 14 2.07 20.71 -4.58
N PHE A 15 0.84 20.19 -4.70
CA PHE A 15 -0.38 20.89 -4.32
C PHE A 15 -0.48 21.08 -2.80
N TYR A 16 -0.05 20.10 -2.02
CA TYR A 16 -0.02 20.22 -0.55
C TYR A 16 0.93 21.33 -0.09
N ALA A 17 2.10 21.47 -0.73
CA ALA A 17 3.06 22.53 -0.42
C ALA A 17 2.46 23.94 -0.66
N GLN A 18 1.55 24.04 -1.63
CA GLN A 18 0.83 25.28 -1.96
C GLN A 18 -0.52 25.43 -1.23
N LYS A 19 -0.84 24.53 -0.29
CA LYS A 19 -2.13 24.50 0.42
C LYS A 19 -3.33 24.47 -0.53
N ILE A 20 -3.23 23.71 -1.61
CA ILE A 20 -4.32 23.47 -2.55
C ILE A 20 -5.02 22.17 -2.15
N PRO A 21 -6.36 22.16 -1.96
CA PRO A 21 -7.10 20.93 -1.66
C PRO A 21 -6.96 19.89 -2.78
N VAL A 22 -6.77 18.63 -2.40
CA VAL A 22 -6.68 17.49 -3.33
C VAL A 22 -7.66 16.42 -2.89
N MET A 23 -8.37 15.83 -3.87
CA MET A 23 -9.25 14.69 -3.66
C MET A 23 -8.82 13.55 -4.59
N HIS A 24 -8.81 12.33 -4.05
CA HIS A 24 -8.50 11.13 -4.81
C HIS A 24 -9.74 10.25 -4.91
N PHE A 25 -9.97 9.71 -6.09
CA PHE A 25 -11.05 8.80 -6.37
C PHE A 25 -10.46 7.49 -6.86
N PHE A 26 -10.97 6.38 -6.34
CA PHE A 26 -10.61 5.02 -6.75
C PHE A 26 -11.92 4.26 -6.92
N ALA A 27 -12.07 3.55 -8.04
CA ALA A 27 -13.28 2.79 -8.35
C ALA A 27 -13.17 1.33 -7.90
N ASP A 28 -12.07 0.67 -8.27
CA ASP A 28 -11.76 -0.68 -7.84
C ASP A 28 -10.24 -0.90 -7.92
N LEU A 29 -9.76 -1.98 -7.31
CA LEU A 29 -8.44 -2.55 -7.58
C LEU A 29 -8.64 -3.93 -8.20
N HIS A 30 -7.88 -4.24 -9.24
CA HIS A 30 -7.84 -5.59 -9.84
C HIS A 30 -6.40 -6.10 -9.89
N ALA A 31 -6.22 -7.41 -10.02
CA ALA A 31 -4.93 -8.07 -9.82
C ALA A 31 -3.81 -7.53 -10.73
N GLU A 32 -4.18 -7.06 -11.92
CA GLU A 32 -3.29 -6.53 -12.95
C GLU A 32 -3.07 -5.02 -12.81
N TYR A 33 -3.68 -4.34 -11.83
CA TYR A 33 -3.47 -2.92 -11.59
C TYR A 33 -1.97 -2.61 -11.44
N HIS A 34 -1.49 -1.57 -12.15
CA HIS A 34 -0.05 -1.22 -12.25
C HIS A 34 0.85 -2.23 -12.97
N GLN A 35 0.29 -3.18 -13.73
CA GLN A 35 1.06 -4.12 -14.55
C GLN A 35 1.00 -3.73 -16.04
N PRO A 36 1.96 -4.17 -16.88
CA PRO A 36 1.89 -3.94 -18.33
C PRO A 36 0.67 -4.56 -19.02
N THR A 37 -0.02 -5.48 -18.33
CA THR A 37 -1.24 -6.15 -18.79
C THR A 37 -2.52 -5.47 -18.25
N ASP A 38 -2.39 -4.32 -17.58
CA ASP A 38 -3.51 -3.47 -17.17
C ASP A 38 -4.11 -2.82 -18.43
N ASP A 39 -5.26 -3.34 -18.88
CA ASP A 39 -5.91 -2.93 -20.13
C ASP A 39 -7.41 -2.65 -19.92
N VAL A 40 -8.02 -2.00 -20.90
CA VAL A 40 -9.38 -1.45 -20.82
C VAL A 40 -10.45 -2.50 -20.48
N GLU A 41 -10.22 -3.77 -20.86
CA GLU A 41 -11.12 -4.89 -20.59
C GLU A 41 -11.24 -5.22 -19.09
N LEU A 42 -10.29 -4.78 -18.26
CA LEU A 42 -10.31 -4.99 -16.81
C LEU A 42 -11.13 -3.91 -16.08
N VAL A 43 -11.54 -2.87 -16.78
CA VAL A 43 -12.38 -1.79 -16.22
C VAL A 43 -13.81 -2.28 -16.05
N ARG A 44 -14.30 -2.25 -14.80
CA ARG A 44 -15.66 -2.67 -14.44
C ARG A 44 -16.61 -1.48 -14.38
N ALA A 45 -17.51 -1.37 -15.36
CA ALA A 45 -18.45 -0.26 -15.47
C ALA A 45 -19.28 -0.06 -14.19
N GLU A 46 -19.67 -1.15 -13.53
CA GLU A 46 -20.51 -1.13 -12.32
C GLU A 46 -19.80 -0.45 -11.13
N THR A 47 -18.47 -0.50 -11.10
CA THR A 47 -17.65 0.16 -10.06
C THR A 47 -17.28 1.59 -10.42
N VAL A 48 -17.08 1.85 -11.72
CA VAL A 48 -16.62 3.15 -12.23
C VAL A 48 -17.76 4.16 -12.32
N GLU A 49 -18.95 3.75 -12.75
CA GLU A 49 -20.11 4.63 -12.92
C GLU A 49 -20.46 5.45 -11.67
N PRO A 50 -20.64 4.86 -10.46
CA PRO A 50 -20.98 5.65 -9.27
C PRO A 50 -19.85 6.60 -8.85
N VAL A 51 -18.59 6.26 -9.12
CA VAL A 51 -17.45 7.14 -8.86
C VAL A 51 -17.44 8.32 -9.83
N LEU A 52 -17.69 8.09 -11.12
CA LEU A 52 -17.80 9.15 -12.12
C LEU A 52 -18.98 10.08 -11.83
N GLN A 53 -20.13 9.54 -11.43
CA GLN A 53 -21.28 10.34 -11.00
C GLN A 53 -20.93 11.22 -9.79
N SER A 54 -20.18 10.68 -8.83
CA SER A 54 -19.70 11.44 -7.67
C SER A 54 -18.73 12.55 -8.07
N ILE A 55 -17.77 12.26 -8.94
CA ILE A 55 -16.82 13.25 -9.47
C ILE A 55 -17.57 14.37 -10.20
N ALA A 56 -18.51 14.02 -11.08
CA ALA A 56 -19.29 15.00 -11.83
C ALA A 56 -20.12 15.89 -10.91
N SER A 57 -20.79 15.30 -9.92
CA SER A 57 -21.56 16.03 -8.91
C SER A 57 -20.69 17.01 -8.12
N ILE A 58 -19.53 16.55 -7.64
CA ILE A 58 -18.59 17.39 -6.89
C ILE A 58 -18.01 18.49 -7.78
N ALA A 59 -17.62 18.19 -9.01
CA ALA A 59 -17.07 19.17 -9.95
C ALA A 59 -18.08 20.28 -10.26
N THR A 60 -19.34 19.92 -10.54
CA THR A 60 -20.43 20.88 -10.77
C THR A 60 -20.68 21.72 -9.51
N ALA A 61 -20.80 21.08 -8.34
CA ALA A 61 -21.02 21.80 -7.08
C ALA A 61 -19.88 22.78 -6.76
N LEU A 62 -18.64 22.44 -7.09
CA LEU A 62 -17.49 23.32 -6.92
C LEU A 62 -17.42 24.43 -7.97
N ALA A 63 -17.88 24.18 -9.20
CA ALA A 63 -17.95 25.20 -10.24
C ALA A 63 -18.98 26.29 -9.92
N ASP A 64 -20.10 25.89 -9.30
CA ASP A 64 -21.18 26.80 -8.91
C ASP A 64 -21.00 27.38 -7.49
N ALA A 65 -20.00 26.93 -6.74
CA ALA A 65 -19.78 27.39 -5.37
C ALA A 65 -19.37 28.88 -5.35
N PRO A 66 -19.94 29.69 -4.44
CA PRO A 66 -19.60 31.11 -4.32
C PRO A 66 -18.16 31.33 -3.81
N GLU A 67 -17.60 30.33 -3.15
CA GLU A 67 -16.26 30.37 -2.58
C GLU A 67 -15.48 29.11 -2.94
N LYS A 68 -14.16 29.27 -3.07
CA LYS A 68 -13.25 28.13 -3.30
C LYS A 68 -13.18 27.24 -2.06
N PRO A 69 -13.03 25.91 -2.23
CA PRO A 69 -12.89 25.00 -1.10
C PRO A 69 -11.65 25.33 -0.27
N ARG A 70 -11.83 25.32 1.06
CA ARG A 70 -10.76 25.60 2.02
C ARG A 70 -9.83 24.40 2.16
N TYR A 71 -8.53 24.65 2.15
CA TYR A 71 -7.54 23.64 2.51
C TYR A 71 -7.60 23.34 4.02
N LEU A 72 -7.90 22.11 4.36
CA LEU A 72 -7.87 21.60 5.73
C LEU A 72 -6.72 20.62 5.85
N VAL A 73 -5.86 20.84 6.84
CA VAL A 73 -4.95 19.79 7.29
C VAL A 73 -5.79 18.86 8.14
N ALA A 74 -6.12 17.68 7.62
CA ALA A 74 -6.63 16.63 8.47
C ALA A 74 -5.52 16.34 9.51
N GLU A 75 -5.83 16.48 10.79
CA GLU A 75 -5.00 15.89 11.83
C GLU A 75 -5.06 14.38 11.62
N GLN A 76 -4.12 13.87 10.84
CA GLN A 76 -3.83 12.47 10.91
C GLN A 76 -3.27 12.25 12.30
N SER A 77 -4.00 11.52 13.13
CA SER A 77 -3.43 10.81 14.26
C SER A 77 -2.32 9.93 13.70
N ARG A 78 -1.10 10.47 13.57
CA ARG A 78 0.07 9.65 13.32
C ARG A 78 0.14 8.73 14.54
N PRO A 79 -0.02 7.41 14.40
CA PRO A 79 0.36 6.51 15.47
C PRO A 79 1.79 6.89 15.86
N GLN A 80 1.97 7.21 17.14
CA GLN A 80 3.27 7.58 17.70
C GLN A 80 4.31 6.53 17.26
N GLY A 81 5.25 6.90 16.39
CA GLY A 81 6.27 5.99 15.82
C GLY A 81 6.50 6.08 14.31
N GLN A 82 5.57 6.65 13.54
CA GLN A 82 5.70 6.79 12.07
C GLN A 82 6.65 7.94 11.68
N GLY A 83 7.96 7.70 11.74
CA GLY A 83 8.98 8.70 11.39
C GLY A 83 10.27 8.15 10.80
N ARG A 84 10.35 6.86 10.45
CA ARG A 84 11.55 6.30 9.81
C ARG A 84 11.18 5.69 8.47
N GLY A 85 11.72 6.28 7.40
CA GLY A 85 11.78 5.57 6.13
C GLY A 85 12.42 4.21 6.36
N PHE A 86 11.84 3.16 5.77
CA PHE A 86 12.25 1.79 6.02
C PHE A 86 13.73 1.60 5.66
N SER A 87 14.57 1.35 6.68
CA SER A 87 16.01 1.14 6.51
C SER A 87 16.35 -0.30 6.11
N VAL A 88 15.36 -1.19 6.20
CA VAL A 88 15.48 -2.63 5.96
C VAL A 88 14.70 -3.06 4.73
N TRP A 89 15.15 -4.15 4.12
CA TRP A 89 14.57 -4.74 2.93
C TRP A 89 14.61 -6.26 3.02
N ALA A 90 13.46 -6.90 2.74
CA ALA A 90 13.36 -8.35 2.59
C ALA A 90 13.31 -8.76 1.10
N GLY A 91 12.83 -7.90 0.20
CA GLY A 91 12.69 -8.18 -1.24
C GLY A 91 11.44 -8.95 -1.64
N THR A 92 10.41 -8.94 -0.82
CA THR A 92 9.05 -9.31 -1.20
C THR A 92 8.41 -8.24 -2.10
N ILE A 93 7.61 -8.68 -3.06
CA ILE A 93 6.85 -7.82 -3.98
C ILE A 93 5.37 -7.91 -3.59
N PRO A 94 4.80 -6.87 -2.94
CA PRO A 94 3.40 -6.87 -2.54
C PRO A 94 2.45 -6.95 -3.73
N ASN A 95 1.32 -7.63 -3.53
CA ASN A 95 0.15 -7.54 -4.40
C ASN A 95 -0.96 -6.78 -3.65
N ASP A 96 -1.02 -5.46 -3.86
CA ASP A 96 -1.93 -4.57 -3.13
C ASP A 96 -3.38 -4.62 -3.65
N ALA A 97 -3.62 -5.28 -4.79
CA ALA A 97 -4.93 -5.36 -5.40
C ALA A 97 -5.86 -6.40 -4.75
N GLU A 98 -5.31 -7.40 -4.06
CA GLU A 98 -6.10 -8.42 -3.39
C GLU A 98 -6.24 -8.11 -1.90
N GLN A 99 -7.43 -7.66 -1.50
CA GLN A 99 -7.80 -7.56 -0.09
C GLN A 99 -7.88 -8.97 0.52
N SER A 100 -6.91 -9.31 1.36
CA SER A 100 -6.82 -10.58 2.07
C SER A 100 -6.55 -10.34 3.55
N ASN A 101 -6.87 -11.32 4.40
CA ASN A 101 -6.44 -11.33 5.80
C ASN A 101 -4.93 -11.59 5.86
N GLY A 102 -4.14 -10.56 5.54
CA GLY A 102 -2.71 -10.64 5.36
C GLY A 102 -2.20 -9.74 4.23
N MET A 103 -0.97 -10.02 3.80
CA MET A 103 -0.35 -9.39 2.63
C MET A 103 0.05 -10.46 1.62
N LYS A 104 -0.71 -10.58 0.53
CA LYS A 104 -0.33 -11.44 -0.59
C LYS A 104 0.89 -10.86 -1.29
N ILE A 105 1.84 -11.72 -1.67
CA ILE A 105 2.98 -11.32 -2.51
C ILE A 105 2.84 -11.90 -3.91
N SER A 106 3.06 -11.05 -4.92
CA SER A 106 3.12 -11.46 -6.34
C SER A 106 4.45 -12.12 -6.68
N GLY A 107 5.46 -11.96 -5.82
CA GLY A 107 6.76 -12.61 -5.97
C GLY A 107 7.80 -12.10 -5.00
N VAL A 108 9.05 -12.42 -5.31
CA VAL A 108 10.25 -11.97 -4.60
C VAL A 108 11.26 -11.46 -5.61
N SER A 109 12.07 -10.47 -5.22
CA SER A 109 13.16 -9.97 -6.05
C SER A 109 14.29 -11.01 -6.11
N PRO A 110 14.95 -11.18 -7.28
CA PRO A 110 16.09 -12.06 -7.40
C PRO A 110 17.22 -11.72 -6.42
N ASN A 111 17.87 -12.74 -5.87
CA ASN A 111 18.94 -12.67 -4.88
C ASN A 111 18.56 -11.98 -3.55
N SER A 112 17.28 -11.73 -3.32
CA SER A 112 16.79 -11.09 -2.10
C SER A 112 16.83 -12.03 -0.88
N PRO A 113 16.79 -11.48 0.34
CA PRO A 113 16.56 -12.29 1.53
C PRO A 113 15.30 -13.16 1.45
N ALA A 114 14.20 -12.62 0.91
CA ALA A 114 12.95 -13.34 0.77
C ALA A 114 13.10 -14.58 -0.13
N GLU A 115 13.75 -14.44 -1.29
CA GLU A 115 14.04 -15.56 -2.19
C GLU A 115 14.93 -16.61 -1.52
N LYS A 116 16.03 -16.18 -0.88
CA LYS A 116 16.97 -17.08 -0.17
C LYS A 116 16.33 -17.84 0.98
N SER A 117 15.29 -17.26 1.59
CA SER A 117 14.50 -17.87 2.66
C SER A 117 13.33 -18.73 2.16
N GLY A 118 13.12 -18.84 0.84
CA GLY A 118 12.10 -19.71 0.24
C GLY A 118 10.68 -19.10 0.20
N LEU A 119 10.56 -17.77 0.38
CA LEU A 119 9.33 -17.06 0.03
C LEU A 119 9.14 -17.04 -1.48
N GLN A 120 7.89 -17.08 -1.93
CA GLN A 120 7.56 -17.14 -3.35
C GLN A 120 6.21 -16.47 -3.66
N ALA A 121 5.94 -16.29 -4.95
CA ALA A 121 4.65 -15.82 -5.44
C ALA A 121 3.49 -16.67 -4.89
N GLY A 122 2.42 -16.00 -4.47
CA GLY A 122 1.22 -16.64 -3.90
C GLY A 122 1.27 -16.88 -2.39
N ASP A 123 2.38 -16.60 -1.72
CA ASP A 123 2.40 -16.55 -0.26
C ASP A 123 1.56 -15.38 0.25
N VAL A 124 0.79 -15.60 1.32
CA VAL A 124 0.09 -14.56 2.07
C VAL A 124 0.78 -14.39 3.42
N ILE A 125 1.45 -13.27 3.63
CA ILE A 125 2.14 -12.96 4.88
C ILE A 125 1.10 -12.58 5.93
N VAL A 126 1.06 -13.34 7.02
CA VAL A 126 0.14 -13.14 8.15
C VAL A 126 0.86 -12.68 9.42
N LYS A 127 2.20 -12.80 9.47
CA LYS A 127 3.03 -12.30 10.56
C LYS A 127 4.41 -11.93 10.07
N PHE A 128 4.92 -10.78 10.54
CA PHE A 128 6.25 -10.26 10.23
C PHE A 128 7.00 -10.01 11.54
N GLY A 129 7.69 -11.06 12.02
CA GLY A 129 8.34 -11.11 13.31
C GLY A 129 7.32 -10.97 14.43
N LYS A 130 7.35 -9.85 15.17
CA LYS A 130 6.42 -9.55 16.26
C LYS A 130 5.11 -8.90 15.81
N VAL A 131 4.99 -8.51 14.53
CA VAL A 131 3.84 -7.76 14.02
C VAL A 131 2.88 -8.73 13.32
N ASP A 132 1.63 -8.78 13.79
CA ASP A 132 0.55 -9.45 13.08
C ASP A 132 0.20 -8.65 11.82
N VAL A 133 0.15 -9.31 10.67
CA VAL A 133 -0.16 -8.68 9.39
C VAL A 133 -1.58 -9.05 9.03
N ARG A 134 -2.51 -8.10 9.17
CA ARG A 134 -3.93 -8.29 8.84
C ARG A 134 -4.31 -7.59 7.55
N ASN A 135 -3.52 -6.59 7.15
CA ASN A 135 -3.74 -5.78 5.96
C ASN A 135 -2.41 -5.18 5.44
N VAL A 136 -2.49 -4.52 4.29
CA VAL A 136 -1.35 -3.83 3.63
C VAL A 136 -0.68 -2.80 4.53
N SER A 137 -1.44 -2.09 5.38
CA SER A 137 -0.87 -1.08 6.27
C SER A 137 0.00 -1.71 7.35
N ASP A 138 -0.48 -2.76 8.01
CA ASP A 138 0.31 -3.50 9.02
C ASP A 138 1.63 -3.98 8.42
N TYR A 139 1.55 -4.61 7.25
CA TYR A 139 2.71 -5.07 6.49
C TYR A 139 3.67 -3.94 6.15
N THR A 140 3.15 -2.81 5.66
CA THR A 140 3.98 -1.68 5.27
C THR A 140 4.77 -1.13 6.45
N TYR A 141 4.18 -1.12 7.65
CA TYR A 141 4.86 -0.55 8.84
C TYR A 141 5.71 -1.56 9.61
N ALA A 142 5.45 -2.86 9.48
CA ALA A 142 6.20 -3.89 10.21
C ALA A 142 7.73 -3.79 10.07
N PRO A 143 8.32 -3.48 8.89
CA PRO A 143 9.76 -3.29 8.74
C PRO A 143 10.35 -2.16 9.60
N GLY A 144 9.53 -1.21 10.06
CA GLY A 144 9.98 -0.09 10.90
C GLY A 144 10.50 -0.50 12.28
N GLU A 145 10.14 -1.69 12.75
CA GLU A 145 10.53 -2.24 14.06
C GLU A 145 11.92 -2.88 14.07
N TYR A 146 12.57 -3.00 12.90
CA TYR A 146 13.78 -3.80 12.73
C TYR A 146 14.94 -3.02 12.12
N LYS A 147 16.13 -3.59 12.23
CA LYS A 147 17.40 -3.07 11.71
C LYS A 147 18.02 -4.03 10.70
N PRO A 148 18.90 -3.53 9.82
CA PRO A 148 19.66 -4.41 8.94
C PRO A 148 20.47 -5.43 9.75
N GLY A 149 20.45 -6.69 9.33
CA GLY A 149 21.07 -7.82 10.02
C GLY A 149 20.12 -8.57 10.96
N ASP A 150 18.96 -8.01 11.31
CA ASP A 150 17.98 -8.73 12.13
C ASP A 150 17.46 -9.96 11.37
N VAL A 151 17.40 -11.09 12.08
CA VAL A 151 16.74 -12.30 11.61
C VAL A 151 15.37 -12.36 12.27
N LEU A 152 14.32 -12.45 11.47
CA LEU A 152 12.96 -12.59 11.99
C LEU A 152 12.19 -13.70 11.31
N GLU A 153 11.26 -14.23 12.09
CA GLU A 153 10.30 -15.21 11.64
C GLU A 153 9.17 -14.52 10.86
N ILE A 154 8.98 -14.90 9.60
CA ILE A 154 7.82 -14.52 8.82
C ILE A 154 6.92 -15.74 8.69
N VAL A 155 5.64 -15.54 9.03
CA VAL A 155 4.63 -16.59 8.91
C VAL A 155 3.78 -16.30 7.69
N VAL A 156 3.68 -17.28 6.80
CA VAL A 156 2.93 -17.18 5.55
C VAL A 156 1.90 -18.29 5.43
N VAL A 157 0.82 -18.04 4.72
CA VAL A 157 -0.11 -19.05 4.24
C VAL A 157 0.18 -19.28 2.76
N ARG A 158 0.49 -20.52 2.40
CA ARG A 158 0.73 -20.97 1.02
C ARG A 158 -0.34 -21.98 0.64
N GLY A 159 -1.31 -21.57 -0.16
CA GLY A 159 -2.53 -22.35 -0.39
C GLY A 159 -3.32 -22.47 0.91
N SER A 160 -3.43 -23.68 1.47
CA SER A 160 -4.10 -23.95 2.74
C SER A 160 -3.15 -24.22 3.92
N VAL A 161 -1.83 -24.14 3.69
CA VAL A 161 -0.81 -24.54 4.67
C VAL A 161 -0.09 -23.32 5.21
N GLN A 162 0.02 -23.23 6.52
CA GLN A 162 0.83 -22.23 7.20
C GLN A 162 2.30 -22.67 7.22
N LYS A 163 3.20 -21.76 6.87
CA LYS A 163 4.64 -21.96 6.84
C LYS A 163 5.34 -20.87 7.62
N VAL A 164 6.46 -21.24 8.22
CA VAL A 164 7.33 -20.36 8.98
C VAL A 164 8.66 -20.28 8.26
N VAL A 165 9.13 -19.08 7.96
CA VAL A 165 10.42 -18.85 7.29
C VAL A 165 11.24 -17.81 8.04
N ASN A 166 12.53 -18.07 8.21
CA ASN A 166 13.45 -17.13 8.83
C ASN A 166 14.09 -16.26 7.75
N VAL A 167 13.91 -14.94 7.86
CA VAL A 167 14.43 -13.97 6.89
C VAL A 167 15.42 -13.05 7.57
N THR A 168 16.62 -12.93 6.99
CA THR A 168 17.64 -11.97 7.44
C THR A 168 17.45 -10.66 6.68
N LEU A 169 17.03 -9.60 7.37
CA LEU A 169 16.82 -8.31 6.74
C LEU A 169 18.14 -7.66 6.34
N VAL A 170 18.17 -7.05 5.15
CA VAL A 170 19.34 -6.30 4.70
C VAL A 170 19.03 -4.81 4.64
N LYS A 171 20.06 -3.98 4.54
CA LYS A 171 19.89 -2.54 4.36
C LYS A 171 19.21 -2.29 3.02
N ARG A 172 18.17 -1.45 3.02
CA ARG A 172 17.53 -0.98 1.79
C ARG A 172 18.50 -0.06 1.05
N ASN A 173 19.08 -0.56 -0.04
CA ASN A 173 19.86 0.27 -0.95
C ASN A 173 18.89 1.25 -1.63
N ARG A 174 19.18 2.54 -1.56
CA ARG A 174 18.48 3.61 -2.26
C ARG A 174 19.18 3.91 -3.57
#